data_AF-A0A418IBF4-F1
#
_entry.id   AF-A0A418IBF4-F1
#
_cell.length_a   1.000
_cell.length_b   1.000
_cell.length_c   1.000
_cell.angle_alpha   90.00
_cell.angle_beta   90.00
_cell.angle_gamma   90.00
#
_symmetry.space_group_name_H-M   'P 1'
#
loop_
_entity.id
_entity.type
_entity.pdbx_description
1 polymer ?
#
loop_
_entity_poly.entity_id
_entity_poly.type
_entity_poly.pdbx_seq_one_letter_code
_entity_poly.pdbx_strand_id
1 'polypeptide(L)'
;MIKEQFQASYKLLKKHLKDIDEDKATFQPSVANNNIKWQLGHLILLNDFLVFETINGENALKQTAAKYFLWGTSPTDFDGNEPSFKELNLLLDEQFDRIFNRLEEQLMKDRKEAIVLKDADIVMENFNESIHFAIL
;
A
#
# COMPACT_ATOMS: atom_id res chain seq x y z
N MET A 1 -16.71 12.88 -0.56
CA MET A 1 -15.79 13.20 0.55
C MET A 1 -14.58 12.25 0.62
N ILE A 2 -14.78 10.92 0.69
CA ILE A 2 -13.67 9.93 0.74
C ILE A 2 -12.83 9.93 -0.54
N LYS A 3 -13.48 10.02 -1.71
CA LYS A 3 -12.82 10.07 -3.02
C LYS A 3 -11.84 11.24 -3.14
N GLU A 4 -12.26 12.43 -2.68
CA GLU A 4 -11.45 13.64 -2.69
C GLU A 4 -10.28 13.54 -1.69
N GLN A 5 -10.50 12.93 -0.51
CA GLN A 5 -9.43 12.67 0.45
C GLN A 5 -8.39 11.71 -0.13
N PHE A 6 -8.82 10.58 -0.70
CA PHE A 6 -7.93 9.60 -1.32
C PHE A 6 -7.11 10.25 -2.47
N GLN A 7 -7.78 11.03 -3.32
CA GLN A 7 -7.13 11.75 -4.41
C GLN A 7 -6.14 12.82 -3.92
N ALA A 8 -6.46 13.54 -2.85
CA ALA A 8 -5.56 14.51 -2.25
C ALA A 8 -4.31 13.84 -1.64
N SER A 9 -4.49 12.75 -0.89
CA SER A 9 -3.39 11.96 -0.30
C SER A 9 -2.45 11.43 -1.39
N TYR A 10 -2.99 10.84 -2.46
CA TYR A 10 -2.17 10.37 -3.58
C TYR A 10 -1.43 11.49 -4.30
N LYS A 11 -2.09 12.63 -4.54
CA LYS A 11 -1.46 13.79 -5.16
C LYS A 11 -0.30 14.31 -4.30
N LEU A 12 -0.48 14.36 -2.98
CA LEU A 12 0.57 14.78 -2.04
C LEU A 12 1.73 13.78 -2.05
N LEU A 13 1.45 12.48 -1.96
CA LEU A 13 2.47 11.43 -2.04
C LEU A 13 3.28 11.53 -3.33
N LYS A 14 2.63 11.55 -4.51
CA LYS A 14 3.34 11.69 -5.80
C LYS A 14 4.19 12.95 -5.87
N LYS A 15 3.73 14.07 -5.29
CA LYS A 15 4.52 15.30 -5.21
C LYS A 15 5.82 15.09 -4.42
N HIS A 16 5.79 14.32 -3.33
CA HIS A 16 6.98 14.02 -2.54
C HIS A 16 7.90 13.00 -3.20
N LEU A 17 7.38 12.08 -4.01
CA LEU A 17 8.18 11.07 -4.73
C LEU A 17 8.87 11.61 -5.99
N LYS A 18 8.40 12.73 -6.55
CA LYS A 18 8.79 13.24 -7.87
C LYS A 18 10.31 13.35 -8.12
N ASP A 19 11.08 13.78 -7.12
CA ASP A 19 12.52 14.05 -7.25
C ASP A 19 13.40 13.00 -6.54
N ILE A 20 12.81 11.84 -6.25
CA ILE A 20 13.47 10.70 -5.61
C ILE A 20 13.86 9.69 -6.69
N ASP A 21 15.15 9.36 -6.74
CA ASP A 21 15.72 8.30 -7.57
C ASP A 21 15.95 7.03 -6.73
N GLU A 22 16.41 5.95 -7.37
CA GLU A 22 16.67 4.67 -6.68
C GLU A 22 17.67 4.84 -5.52
N ASP A 23 18.73 5.63 -5.71
CA ASP A 23 19.78 5.83 -4.71
C ASP A 23 19.22 6.51 -3.45
N LYS A 24 18.43 7.58 -3.61
CA LYS A 24 17.75 8.23 -2.49
C LYS A 24 16.68 7.32 -1.88
N ALA A 25 15.97 6.54 -2.70
CA ALA A 25 14.92 5.67 -2.22
C ALA A 25 15.46 4.51 -1.38
N THR A 26 16.64 4.02 -1.71
CA THR A 26 17.30 2.89 -1.05
C THR A 26 18.17 3.31 0.13
N PHE A 27 18.51 4.60 0.24
CA PHE A 27 19.23 5.12 1.40
C PHE A 27 18.47 4.84 2.71
N GLN A 28 19.09 4.04 3.59
CA GLN A 28 18.56 3.71 4.91
C GLN A 28 19.25 4.55 5.99
N PRO A 29 18.54 5.46 6.67
CA PRO A 29 19.08 6.20 7.81
C PRO A 29 19.45 5.28 8.97
N SER A 30 20.53 5.57 9.70
CA SER A 30 20.96 4.75 10.85
C SER A 30 19.94 4.69 12.00
N VAL A 31 19.02 5.64 12.06
CA VAL A 31 17.95 5.73 13.08
C VAL A 31 16.67 4.99 12.69
N ALA A 32 16.61 4.41 11.47
CA ALA A 32 15.41 3.77 10.95
C ALA A 32 15.73 2.38 10.37
N ASN A 33 14.83 1.42 10.62
CA ASN A 33 14.96 0.07 10.06
C ASN A 33 14.43 -0.06 8.62
N ASN A 34 13.97 1.03 8.02
CA ASN A 34 13.41 1.06 6.68
C ASN A 34 13.93 2.26 5.87
N ASN A 35 13.66 2.24 4.57
CA ASN A 35 13.95 3.31 3.63
C ASN A 35 12.70 3.66 2.81
N ILE A 36 12.80 4.68 1.96
CA ILE A 36 11.66 5.17 1.17
C ILE A 36 11.13 4.10 0.20
N LYS A 37 12.01 3.29 -0.39
CA LYS A 37 11.64 2.16 -1.27
C LYS A 37 10.75 1.16 -0.52
N TRP A 38 11.16 0.74 0.67
CA TRP A 38 10.38 -0.16 1.51
C TRP A 38 9.05 0.48 1.93
N GLN A 39 9.06 1.75 2.34
CA GLN A 39 7.85 2.46 2.77
C GLN A 39 6.81 2.57 1.64
N LEU A 40 7.25 2.89 0.42
CA LEU A 40 6.34 2.95 -0.73
C LEU A 40 5.77 1.57 -1.08
N GLY A 41 6.60 0.52 -1.09
CA GLY A 41 6.12 -0.84 -1.34
C GLY A 41 5.16 -1.32 -0.26
N HIS A 42 5.43 -1.01 1.01
CA HIS A 42 4.55 -1.32 2.13
C HIS A 42 3.19 -0.62 2.00
N LEU A 43 3.20 0.67 1.66
CA LEU A 43 1.97 1.42 1.43
C LEU A 43 1.12 0.84 0.29
N ILE A 44 1.76 0.48 -0.83
CA ILE A 44 1.06 -0.14 -1.96
C ILE A 44 0.45 -1.47 -1.54
N LEU A 45 1.23 -2.36 -0.92
CA LEU A 45 0.73 -3.66 -0.45
C LEU A 45 -0.45 -3.50 0.53
N LEU A 46 -0.30 -2.60 1.51
CA LEU A 46 -1.29 -2.35 2.54
C LEU A 46 -2.59 -1.83 1.93
N ASN A 47 -2.52 -0.85 1.01
CA ASN A 47 -3.69 -0.33 0.31
C ASN A 47 -4.37 -1.40 -0.55
N ASP A 48 -3.60 -2.21 -1.27
CA ASP A 48 -4.15 -3.29 -2.09
C ASP A 48 -4.91 -4.31 -1.23
N PHE A 49 -4.37 -4.66 -0.06
CA PHE A 49 -5.04 -5.53 0.91
C PHE A 49 -6.29 -4.88 1.52
N LEU A 50 -6.17 -3.63 1.99
CA LEU A 50 -7.26 -2.88 2.62
C LEU A 50 -8.35 -2.46 1.66
N VAL A 51 -8.09 -2.37 0.36
CA VAL A 51 -9.13 -1.98 -0.61
C VAL A 51 -9.69 -3.19 -1.34
N PHE A 52 -8.83 -4.06 -1.86
CA PHE A 52 -9.29 -5.13 -2.73
C PHE A 52 -9.37 -6.48 -2.04
N GLU A 53 -8.53 -6.72 -1.01
CA GLU A 53 -8.28 -8.03 -0.36
C GLU A 53 -7.73 -9.09 -1.32
N THR A 54 -8.29 -9.17 -2.53
CA THR A 54 -7.96 -10.08 -3.62
C THR A 54 -7.68 -9.28 -4.90
N ILE A 55 -6.56 -9.56 -5.56
CA ILE A 55 -6.17 -8.98 -6.85
C ILE A 55 -6.01 -10.13 -7.84
N ASN A 56 -6.70 -10.04 -8.98
CA ASN A 56 -6.68 -11.07 -10.04
C ASN A 56 -7.00 -12.50 -9.55
N GLY A 57 -7.84 -12.63 -8.51
CA GLY A 57 -8.24 -13.92 -7.95
C GLY A 57 -7.34 -14.46 -6.83
N GLU A 58 -6.24 -13.79 -6.52
CA GLU A 58 -5.34 -14.15 -5.42
C GLU A 58 -5.40 -13.13 -4.29
N ASN A 59 -5.28 -13.60 -3.03
CA ASN A 59 -5.19 -12.69 -1.88
C ASN A 59 -3.97 -11.78 -2.05
N ALA A 60 -4.15 -10.47 -1.84
CA ALA A 60 -3.11 -9.47 -2.08
C ALA A 60 -1.80 -9.76 -1.31
N LEU A 61 -1.91 -10.32 -0.09
CA LEU A 61 -0.78 -10.68 0.76
C LEU A 61 -0.03 -11.94 0.31
N LYS A 62 -0.60 -12.72 -0.62
CA LYS A 62 0.03 -13.92 -1.19
C LYS A 62 0.83 -13.64 -2.46
N GLN A 63 0.75 -12.42 -3.00
CA GLN A 63 1.53 -12.04 -4.17
C GLN A 63 3.04 -12.14 -3.88
N THR A 64 3.83 -12.58 -4.85
CA THR A 64 5.28 -12.78 -4.68
C THR A 64 6.00 -11.52 -4.16
N ALA A 65 5.59 -10.34 -4.60
CA ALA A 65 6.16 -9.08 -4.16
C ALA A 65 5.81 -8.73 -2.70
N ALA A 66 4.72 -9.28 -2.15
CA ALA A 66 4.28 -8.99 -0.79
C ALA A 66 5.36 -9.37 0.24
N LYS A 67 6.10 -10.46 0.01
CA LYS A 67 7.14 -10.95 0.94
C LYS A 67 8.19 -9.90 1.32
N TYR A 68 8.42 -8.89 0.48
CA TYR A 68 9.40 -7.83 0.74
C TYR A 68 8.85 -6.69 1.60
N PHE A 69 7.53 -6.50 1.60
CA PHE A 69 6.88 -5.30 2.15
C PHE A 69 5.85 -5.63 3.25
N LEU A 70 5.87 -6.84 3.78
CA LEU A 70 5.03 -7.23 4.90
C LEU A 70 5.46 -6.53 6.21
N TRP A 71 4.55 -6.50 7.17
CA TRP A 71 4.89 -6.09 8.53
C TRP A 71 6.07 -6.91 9.08
N GLY A 72 7.02 -6.21 9.69
CA GLY A 72 8.21 -6.83 10.28
C GLY A 72 9.36 -7.10 9.31
N THR A 73 9.19 -6.87 8.01
CA THR A 73 10.30 -6.91 7.05
C THR A 73 11.02 -5.56 6.98
N SER A 74 12.14 -5.53 6.27
CA SER A 74 13.02 -4.39 6.12
C SER A 74 13.83 -4.50 4.81
N PRO A 75 14.58 -3.46 4.42
CA PRO A 75 15.48 -3.53 3.28
C PRO A 75 16.56 -4.64 3.38
N THR A 76 16.86 -5.16 4.57
CA THR A 76 17.81 -6.28 4.70
C THR A 76 17.23 -7.62 4.25
N ASP A 77 15.92 -7.70 4.06
CA ASP A 77 15.22 -8.88 3.53
C ASP A 77 15.15 -8.88 1.99
N PHE A 78 15.67 -7.83 1.34
CA PHE A 78 15.71 -7.73 -0.11
C PHE A 78 16.78 -8.67 -0.69
N ASP A 79 16.40 -9.44 -1.70
CA ASP A 79 17.24 -10.46 -2.33
C ASP A 79 17.67 -10.09 -3.77
N GLY A 80 17.37 -8.85 -4.19
CA GLY A 80 17.64 -8.34 -5.53
C GLY A 80 16.51 -8.61 -6.54
N ASN A 81 15.49 -9.37 -6.17
CA ASN A 81 14.29 -9.60 -6.99
C ASN A 81 13.09 -8.78 -6.49
N GLU A 82 13.28 -7.85 -5.56
CA GLU A 82 12.25 -6.90 -5.17
C GLU A 82 12.04 -5.83 -6.24
N PRO A 83 10.82 -5.27 -6.37
CA PRO A 83 10.56 -4.20 -7.33
C PRO A 83 11.48 -3.00 -7.11
N SER A 84 12.03 -2.44 -8.18
CA SER A 84 12.73 -1.15 -8.18
C SER A 84 11.80 -0.01 -7.75
N PHE A 85 12.38 1.11 -7.30
CA PHE A 85 11.61 2.29 -6.95
C PHE A 85 10.82 2.83 -8.15
N LYS A 86 11.35 2.71 -9.37
CA LYS A 86 10.62 3.05 -10.60
C LYS A 86 9.39 2.17 -10.81
N GLU A 87 9.53 0.86 -10.62
CA GLU A 87 8.41 -0.08 -10.71
C GLU A 87 7.37 0.19 -9.63
N LEU A 88 7.79 0.51 -8.40
CA LEU A 88 6.86 0.91 -7.33
C LEU A 88 6.07 2.19 -7.67
N ASN A 89 6.69 3.17 -8.33
CA ASN A 89 5.96 4.36 -8.79
C ASN A 89 4.90 4.02 -9.84
N LEU A 90 5.21 3.11 -10.78
CA LEU A 90 4.23 2.63 -11.76
C LEU A 90 3.08 1.87 -11.07
N LEU A 91 3.41 1.00 -10.12
CA LEU A 91 2.41 0.26 -9.34
C LEU A 91 1.53 1.19 -8.50
N LEU A 92 2.08 2.29 -7.95
CA LEU A 92 1.31 3.31 -7.27
C LEU A 92 0.32 4.01 -8.21
N ASP A 93 0.77 4.35 -9.43
CA ASP A 93 -0.08 4.97 -10.45
C ASP A 93 -1.24 4.04 -10.84
N GLU A 94 -0.94 2.76 -11.10
CA GLU A 94 -1.95 1.76 -11.42
C GLU A 94 -2.90 1.50 -10.24
N GLN A 95 -2.38 1.44 -9.02
CA GLN A 95 -3.19 1.28 -7.82
C GLN A 95 -4.19 2.43 -7.69
N PHE A 96 -3.74 3.68 -7.88
CA PHE A 96 -4.63 4.84 -7.85
C PHE A 96 -5.80 4.67 -8.81
N ASP A 97 -5.53 4.31 -10.07
CA ASP A 97 -6.55 4.15 -11.09
C ASP A 97 -7.51 3.00 -10.75
N ARG A 98 -6.98 1.86 -10.28
CA ARG A 98 -7.81 0.72 -9.83
C ARG A 98 -8.75 1.11 -8.70
N ILE A 99 -8.23 1.83 -7.69
CA ILE A 99 -9.01 2.23 -6.52
C ILE A 99 -10.08 3.24 -6.93
N PHE A 100 -9.71 4.29 -7.66
CA PHE A 100 -10.64 5.33 -8.07
C PHE A 100 -11.78 4.80 -8.94
N ASN A 101 -11.48 3.88 -9.86
CA ASN A 101 -12.48 3.30 -10.76
C ASN A 101 -13.43 2.32 -10.06
N ARG A 102 -13.03 1.74 -8.93
CA ARG A 102 -13.84 0.75 -8.19
C ARG A 102 -14.34 1.28 -6.85
N LEU A 103 -13.99 2.49 -6.45
CA LEU A 103 -14.25 3.02 -5.11
C LEU A 103 -15.73 2.96 -4.73
N GLU A 104 -16.61 3.41 -5.61
CA GLU A 104 -18.07 3.41 -5.37
C GLU A 104 -18.63 2.00 -5.24
N GLU A 105 -18.15 1.05 -6.05
CA GLU A 105 -18.54 -0.35 -5.97
C GLU A 105 -18.05 -1.00 -4.67
N GLN A 106 -16.81 -0.70 -4.26
CA GLN A 106 -16.20 -1.26 -3.06
C GLN A 106 -16.82 -0.70 -1.78
N LEU A 107 -17.19 0.58 -1.74
CA LEU A 107 -17.88 1.22 -0.60
C LEU A 107 -19.17 0.54 -0.18
N MET A 108 -19.81 -0.19 -1.10
CA MET A 108 -21.07 -0.92 -0.86
C MET A 108 -20.86 -2.39 -0.53
N LYS A 109 -19.62 -2.88 -0.46
CA LYS A 109 -19.32 -4.30 -0.21
C LYS A 109 -19.01 -4.56 1.26
N ASP A 110 -19.63 -5.61 1.76
CA ASP A 110 -19.18 -6.29 2.97
C ASP A 110 -17.91 -7.10 2.66
N ARG A 111 -17.05 -7.24 3.67
CA ARG A 111 -15.89 -8.12 3.57
C ARG A 111 -16.31 -9.55 3.81
N LYS A 112 -15.59 -10.49 3.20
CA LYS A 112 -15.77 -11.93 3.52
C LYS A 112 -15.32 -12.23 4.93
N GLU A 113 -14.22 -11.62 5.35
CA GLU A 113 -13.64 -11.72 6.68
C GLU A 113 -13.23 -10.32 7.15
N ALA A 114 -13.39 -10.05 8.44
CA ALA A 114 -12.94 -8.80 9.02
C ALA A 114 -11.41 -8.71 9.00
N ILE A 115 -10.87 -7.53 8.67
CA ILE A 115 -9.45 -7.28 8.83
C ILE A 115 -9.19 -6.93 10.29
N VAL A 116 -8.34 -7.73 10.94
CA VAL A 116 -7.96 -7.53 12.35
C VAL A 116 -6.51 -7.11 12.44
N LEU A 117 -6.28 -5.84 12.80
CA LEU A 117 -4.95 -5.32 13.13
C LEU A 117 -4.75 -5.46 14.65
N LYS A 118 -4.31 -6.66 15.07
CA LYS A 118 -4.24 -7.07 16.47
C LYS A 118 -3.45 -6.10 17.36
N ASP A 119 -2.34 -5.57 16.84
CA ASP A 119 -1.46 -4.68 17.60
C ASP A 119 -2.06 -3.29 17.85
N ALA A 120 -3.09 -2.92 17.08
CA ALA A 120 -3.79 -1.64 17.18
C ALA A 120 -5.20 -1.75 17.79
N ASP A 121 -5.66 -2.96 18.14
CA ASP A 121 -7.03 -3.25 18.56
C ASP A 121 -8.08 -2.72 17.55
N ILE A 122 -7.76 -2.79 16.25
CA ILE A 122 -8.62 -2.35 15.16
C ILE A 122 -9.22 -3.56 14.46
N VAL A 123 -10.55 -3.58 14.34
CA VAL A 123 -11.31 -4.55 13.55
C VAL A 123 -12.07 -3.78 12.48
N MET A 124 -11.95 -4.20 11.23
CA MET A 124 -12.62 -3.60 10.08
C MET A 124 -13.49 -4.65 9.40
N GLU A 125 -14.79 -4.60 9.65
CA GLU A 125 -15.78 -5.60 9.20
C GLU A 125 -16.28 -5.33 7.78
N ASN A 126 -16.24 -4.07 7.35
CA ASN A 126 -16.69 -3.64 6.02
C ASN A 126 -15.63 -2.79 5.31
N PHE A 127 -15.87 -2.55 4.02
CA PHE A 127 -14.94 -1.75 3.23
C PHE A 127 -14.83 -0.30 3.72
N ASN A 128 -15.95 0.29 4.17
CA ASN A 128 -15.98 1.69 4.62
C ASN A 128 -15.01 1.95 5.78
N GLU A 129 -14.90 1.01 6.74
CA GLU A 129 -13.93 1.11 7.83
C GLU A 129 -12.48 1.03 7.33
N SER A 130 -12.18 0.10 6.44
CA SER A 130 -10.83 -0.10 5.90
C SER A 130 -10.33 0.99 4.96
N ILE A 131 -11.21 1.62 4.18
CA ILE A 131 -10.79 2.69 3.27
C ILE A 131 -10.46 3.97 4.06
N HIS A 132 -11.12 4.20 5.20
CA HIS A 132 -10.75 5.29 6.10
C HIS A 132 -9.36 5.09 6.68
N PHE A 133 -9.00 3.86 7.04
CA PHE A 133 -7.64 3.53 7.49
C PHE A 133 -6.61 3.70 6.35
N ALA A 134 -6.94 3.29 5.12
CA ALA A 134 -6.04 3.40 3.97
C ALA A 134 -5.74 4.85 3.51
N ILE A 135 -6.55 5.83 3.96
CA ILE A 135 -6.39 7.26 3.62
C ILE A 135 -5.53 8.01 4.63
N LEU A 136 -5.49 7.54 5.88
CA LEU A 136 -4.79 8.16 7.01
C LEU A 136 -3.27 7.91 6.93
#